data_AF-A0A1M3TYQ6-F1
#
_entry.id   AF-A0A1M3TYQ6-F1
#
_cell.length_a   1.000
_cell.length_b   1.000
_cell.length_c   1.000
_cell.angle_alpha   90.00
_cell.angle_beta   90.00
_cell.angle_gamma   90.00
#
_symmetry.space_group_name_H-M   'P 1'
#
loop_
_entity.id
_entity.type
_entity.pdbx_description
1 polymer ?
#
loop_
_entity_poly.entity_id
_entity_poly.type
_entity_poly.pdbx_seq_one_letter_code
_entity_poly.pdbx_strand_id
1 'polypeptide(L)'
;MSALQLLSTELENSGWESETLLNKIQTLMNQGLVMASHGAPDNRVISVEELAWFAKASYSIASRVFRSTKMEPVMHLLDISIKFADTCQQTDRTEHIVPSEHYLLCDSLKIARIAIEARKEISVDEKRKHYSAIHRNGTHFRELFKGQTVEHSTNAQYEKWLSQHRTILALDLEASIFLRNWTGVCTIIKEASPFLDERLSSVFLDGILRSDGHLKAKVQAVKTLLRTLHASPSPYLNKSIFMNQTLPRYIRCLFQLSLDSAEYQLAESILDQSLTLVQERHAEAGNNASLSLPGYPEDEIRWLSTVAFNRAVDYYLAAADADCRRWAGKAINLADMAKDDGALGRLLRGKLEMLA
;
A
#
# COMPACT_ATOMS: atom_id res chain seq x y z
N MET A 1 40.23 -4.26 27.75
CA MET A 1 39.39 -4.63 26.60
C MET A 1 37.95 -4.41 27.05
N SER A 2 37.26 -3.39 26.52
CA SER A 2 35.89 -3.12 26.97
C SER A 2 34.96 -4.25 26.53
N ALA A 3 33.89 -4.52 27.28
CA ALA A 3 32.89 -5.53 26.90
C ALA A 3 32.34 -5.30 25.48
N LEU A 4 32.32 -4.03 25.03
CA LEU A 4 32.03 -3.59 23.67
C LEU A 4 32.99 -4.13 22.61
N GLN A 5 34.29 -4.11 22.85
CA GLN A 5 35.27 -4.64 21.89
C GLN A 5 35.16 -6.15 21.72
N LEU A 6 34.86 -6.87 22.81
CA LEU A 6 34.70 -8.32 22.80
C LEU A 6 33.36 -8.73 22.15
N LEU A 7 32.27 -8.00 22.44
CA LEU A 7 30.99 -8.19 21.76
C LEU A 7 31.08 -7.83 20.27
N SER A 8 31.77 -6.75 19.90
CA SER A 8 31.93 -6.32 18.51
C SER A 8 32.73 -7.33 17.68
N THR A 9 33.85 -7.84 18.22
CA THR A 9 34.68 -8.85 17.55
C THR A 9 33.96 -10.19 17.43
N GLU A 10 33.22 -10.62 18.45
CA GLU A 10 32.40 -11.83 18.37
C GLU A 10 31.22 -11.66 17.39
N LEU A 11 30.69 -10.43 17.28
CA LEU A 11 29.60 -10.08 16.36
C LEU A 11 30.02 -10.16 14.87
N GLU A 12 31.27 -9.79 14.60
CA GLU A 12 31.86 -9.74 13.26
C GLU A 12 32.33 -11.12 12.80
N ASN A 13 32.84 -11.96 13.72
CA ASN A 13 33.45 -13.25 13.39
C ASN A 13 32.48 -14.45 13.34
N SER A 14 31.27 -14.32 13.89
CA SER A 14 30.35 -15.45 14.00
C SER A 14 29.44 -15.60 12.77
N GLY A 15 29.34 -16.81 12.22
CA GLY A 15 28.21 -17.21 11.37
C GLY A 15 26.96 -17.39 12.25
N TRP A 16 25.90 -16.62 12.01
CA TRP A 16 24.76 -16.45 12.93
C TRP A 16 23.76 -17.61 12.96
N GLU A 17 24.24 -18.82 12.71
CA GLU A 17 23.42 -20.02 12.59
C GLU A 17 23.20 -20.73 13.93
N SER A 18 23.89 -20.32 14.99
CA SER A 18 23.75 -20.92 16.32
C SER A 18 22.71 -20.17 17.18
N GLU A 19 21.54 -20.79 17.39
CA GLU A 19 20.49 -20.31 18.30
C GLU A 19 21.02 -20.06 19.73
N THR A 20 22.04 -20.84 20.15
CA THR A 20 22.70 -20.67 21.44
C THR A 20 23.49 -19.37 21.56
N LEU A 21 24.12 -18.92 20.47
CA LEU A 21 24.86 -17.64 20.44
C LEU A 21 23.87 -16.47 20.49
N LEU A 22 22.76 -16.57 19.76
CA LEU A 22 21.72 -15.54 19.77
C LEU A 22 21.12 -15.34 21.17
N ASN A 23 20.82 -16.43 21.88
CA ASN A 23 20.29 -16.38 23.25
C ASN A 23 21.29 -15.75 24.22
N LYS A 24 22.58 -16.06 24.11
CA LYS A 24 23.64 -15.43 24.91
C LYS A 24 23.72 -13.93 24.67
N ILE A 25 23.67 -13.51 23.41
CA ILE A 25 23.70 -12.10 23.02
C ILE A 25 22.48 -11.36 23.57
N GLN A 26 21.28 -11.92 23.44
CA GLN A 26 20.08 -11.33 24.03
C GLN A 26 20.18 -11.18 25.55
N THR A 27 20.77 -12.16 26.22
CA THR A 27 21.01 -12.11 27.67
C THR A 27 21.97 -10.98 28.04
N LEU A 28 23.09 -10.84 27.31
CA LEU A 28 24.06 -9.76 27.51
C LEU A 28 23.43 -8.38 27.25
N MET A 29 22.65 -8.25 26.19
CA MET A 29 21.95 -7.01 25.86
C MET A 29 20.92 -6.62 26.93
N ASN A 30 20.18 -7.60 27.49
CA ASN A 30 19.26 -7.37 28.61
C ASN A 30 19.99 -6.95 29.88
N GLN A 31 21.13 -7.55 30.20
CA GLN A 31 21.95 -7.14 31.34
C GLN A 31 22.46 -5.69 31.17
N GLY A 32 22.93 -5.35 29.97
CA GLY A 32 23.32 -3.97 29.63
C GLY A 32 22.15 -2.98 29.79
N LEU A 33 20.94 -3.37 29.41
CA LEU A 33 19.75 -2.54 29.55
C LEU A 33 19.35 -2.31 31.03
N VAL A 34 19.45 -3.34 31.87
CA VAL A 34 19.22 -3.21 33.31
C VAL A 34 20.23 -2.25 33.94
N MET A 35 21.52 -2.38 33.58
CA MET A 35 22.58 -1.48 34.02
C MET A 35 22.35 -0.04 33.56
N ALA A 36 21.87 0.16 32.33
CA ALA A 36 21.52 1.47 31.79
C ALA A 36 20.33 2.13 32.52
N SER A 37 19.38 1.32 32.99
CA SER A 37 18.17 1.79 33.67
C SER A 37 18.38 2.09 35.16
N HIS A 38 19.46 1.58 35.76
CA HIS A 38 19.78 1.74 37.19
C HIS A 38 20.94 2.75 37.36
N GLY A 39 20.62 4.05 37.31
CA GLY A 39 21.57 5.11 37.64
C GLY A 39 20.94 6.50 37.54
N ALA A 40 21.17 7.36 38.54
CA ALA A 40 20.94 8.80 38.41
C ALA A 40 21.79 9.34 37.22
N PRO A 41 21.36 10.41 36.52
CA PRO A 41 22.06 10.92 35.34
C PRO A 41 23.57 11.18 35.56
N ASP A 42 23.96 11.53 36.79
CA ASP A 42 25.35 11.78 37.20
C ASP A 42 26.17 10.53 37.57
N ASN A 43 25.59 9.33 37.59
CA ASN A 43 26.27 8.10 38.06
C ASN A 43 26.01 6.89 37.14
N ARG A 44 25.85 7.13 35.83
CA ARG A 44 25.61 6.07 34.85
C ARG A 44 26.88 5.28 34.57
N VAL A 45 26.79 3.96 34.68
CA VAL A 45 27.87 3.00 34.37
C VAL A 45 28.14 2.91 32.87
N ILE A 46 27.16 3.28 32.03
CA ILE A 46 27.21 3.19 30.56
C ILE A 46 27.09 4.59 29.97
N SER A 47 28.00 4.94 29.05
CA SER A 47 28.00 6.25 28.39
C SER A 47 26.89 6.37 27.33
N VAL A 48 26.57 7.61 26.92
CA VAL A 48 25.57 7.86 25.86
C VAL A 48 26.01 7.25 24.52
N GLU A 49 27.31 7.26 24.22
CA GLU A 49 27.89 6.63 23.03
C GLU A 49 27.71 5.11 23.04
N GLU A 50 27.89 4.49 24.21
CA GLU A 50 27.72 3.05 24.38
C GLU A 50 26.24 2.65 24.25
N LEU A 51 25.32 3.41 24.85
CA LEU A 51 23.87 3.20 24.68
C LEU A 51 23.47 3.31 23.20
N ALA A 52 24.00 4.31 22.49
CA ALA A 52 23.77 4.48 21.06
C ALA A 52 24.33 3.31 20.25
N TRP A 53 25.53 2.84 20.60
CA TRP A 53 26.09 1.65 19.99
C TRP A 53 25.21 0.42 20.23
N PHE A 54 24.73 0.19 21.46
CA PHE A 54 23.85 -0.94 21.79
C PHE A 54 22.52 -0.90 21.04
N ALA A 55 21.92 0.27 20.87
CA ALA A 55 20.73 0.44 20.04
C ALA A 55 20.99 0.02 18.59
N LYS A 56 22.06 0.54 17.96
CA LYS A 56 22.44 0.21 16.57
C LYS A 56 22.84 -1.25 16.39
N ALA A 57 23.60 -1.81 17.33
CA ALA A 57 24.06 -3.19 17.30
C ALA A 57 22.87 -4.15 17.40
N SER A 58 21.95 -3.92 18.34
CA SER A 58 20.74 -4.74 18.50
C SER A 58 19.89 -4.76 17.24
N TYR A 59 19.69 -3.59 16.60
CA TYR A 59 19.01 -3.49 15.32
C TYR A 59 19.74 -4.25 14.20
N SER A 60 21.06 -4.07 14.08
CA SER A 60 21.87 -4.70 13.04
C SER A 60 21.84 -6.22 13.13
N ILE A 61 21.91 -6.76 14.35
CA ILE A 61 21.77 -8.19 14.61
C ILE A 61 20.37 -8.66 14.20
N ALA A 62 19.32 -7.96 14.64
CA ALA A 62 17.94 -8.28 14.29
C ALA A 62 17.74 -8.31 12.76
N SER A 63 18.30 -7.35 12.04
CA SER A 63 18.26 -7.29 10.58
C SER A 63 19.00 -8.46 9.91
N ARG A 64 20.12 -8.93 10.49
CA ARG A 64 20.89 -10.06 9.94
C ARG A 64 20.19 -11.40 10.16
N VAL A 65 19.63 -11.62 11.35
CA VAL A 65 18.90 -12.87 11.68
C VAL A 65 17.44 -12.86 11.23
N PHE A 66 17.00 -11.77 10.58
CA PHE A 66 15.61 -11.51 10.17
C PHE A 66 14.98 -12.63 9.35
N ARG A 67 15.74 -13.36 8.52
CA ARG A 67 15.19 -14.45 7.67
C ARG A 67 15.45 -15.85 8.22
N SER A 68 16.50 -16.02 9.02
CA SER A 68 17.00 -17.33 9.44
C SER A 68 16.43 -17.83 10.77
N THR A 69 15.86 -16.94 11.57
CA THR A 69 15.38 -17.26 12.93
C THR A 69 13.85 -17.14 13.04
N LYS A 70 13.28 -17.69 14.12
CA LYS A 70 11.89 -17.47 14.56
C LYS A 70 11.61 -15.99 14.83
N MET A 71 10.33 -15.63 14.96
CA MET A 71 9.91 -14.23 15.10
C MET A 71 10.31 -13.65 16.46
N GLU A 72 10.15 -14.41 17.53
CA GLU A 72 10.29 -13.93 18.91
C GLU A 72 11.69 -13.36 19.18
N PRO A 73 12.81 -14.00 18.78
CA PRO A 73 14.13 -13.42 19.00
C PRO A 73 14.38 -12.11 18.23
N VAL A 74 13.83 -12.00 17.02
CA VAL A 74 13.93 -10.77 16.20
C VAL A 74 13.16 -9.64 16.87
N MET A 75 11.91 -9.91 17.30
CA MET A 75 11.07 -8.93 17.98
C MET A 75 11.71 -8.44 19.27
N HIS A 76 12.24 -9.35 20.08
CA HIS A 76 12.91 -9.03 21.33
C HIS A 76 14.17 -8.17 21.13
N LEU A 77 15.00 -8.45 20.12
CA LEU A 77 16.16 -7.61 19.80
C LEU A 77 15.74 -6.19 19.36
N LEU A 78 14.65 -6.07 18.61
CA LEU A 78 14.11 -4.78 18.21
C LEU A 78 13.51 -4.02 19.39
N ASP A 79 12.85 -4.70 20.33
CA ASP A 79 12.37 -4.08 21.57
C ASP A 79 13.54 -3.57 22.43
N ILE A 80 14.61 -4.35 22.57
CA ILE A 80 15.82 -3.91 23.26
C ILE A 80 16.44 -2.69 22.57
N SER A 81 16.51 -2.73 21.24
CA SER A 81 17.05 -1.63 20.43
C SER A 81 16.31 -0.32 20.65
N ILE A 82 14.97 -0.36 20.71
CA ILE A 82 14.13 0.82 21.02
C ILE A 82 14.39 1.32 22.44
N LYS A 83 14.41 0.43 23.45
CA LYS A 83 14.62 0.83 24.86
C LYS A 83 15.98 1.49 25.09
N PHE A 84 17.03 1.04 24.41
CA PHE A 84 18.33 1.72 24.44
C PHE A 84 18.25 3.12 23.82
N ALA A 85 17.55 3.28 22.69
CA ALA A 85 17.35 4.58 22.06
C ALA A 85 16.53 5.55 22.94
N ASP A 86 15.49 5.06 23.64
CA ASP A 86 14.70 5.83 24.61
C ASP A 86 15.59 6.35 25.76
N THR A 87 16.49 5.49 26.24
CA THR A 87 17.43 5.83 27.32
C THR A 87 18.46 6.88 26.86
N CYS A 88 18.87 6.85 25.59
CA CYS A 88 19.69 7.90 24.99
C CYS A 88 18.96 9.26 24.96
N GLN A 89 17.69 9.29 24.53
CA GLN A 89 16.91 10.53 24.40
C GLN A 89 16.82 11.34 25.70
N GLN A 90 16.76 10.68 26.84
CA GLN A 90 16.61 11.33 28.15
C GLN A 90 17.88 12.07 28.62
N THR A 91 18.97 12.07 27.84
CA THR A 91 20.31 12.47 28.33
C THR A 91 20.90 13.69 27.62
N ASP A 92 20.09 14.45 26.87
CA ASP A 92 20.44 15.75 26.25
C ASP A 92 21.87 15.82 25.64
N ARG A 93 22.04 15.26 24.43
CA ARG A 93 23.08 15.62 23.42
C ARG A 93 22.91 14.75 22.16
N THR A 94 22.19 15.30 21.19
CA THR A 94 21.79 14.72 19.90
C THR A 94 22.92 14.70 18.86
N GLU A 95 23.98 13.91 19.07
CA GLU A 95 25.02 13.71 18.03
C GLU A 95 25.18 12.24 17.59
N HIS A 96 24.80 11.25 18.41
CA HIS A 96 25.13 9.84 18.12
C HIS A 96 24.02 9.01 17.48
N ILE A 97 22.75 9.31 17.77
CA ILE A 97 21.54 8.69 17.17
C ILE A 97 20.49 9.76 16.95
N VAL A 98 19.83 9.71 15.79
CA VAL A 98 18.55 10.40 15.55
C VAL A 98 17.44 9.41 15.95
N PRO A 99 16.78 9.59 17.10
CA PRO A 99 15.90 8.56 17.66
C PRO A 99 14.68 8.31 16.78
N SER A 100 14.11 9.37 16.19
CA SER A 100 12.98 9.25 15.27
C SER A 100 13.28 8.32 14.09
N GLU A 101 14.46 8.42 13.50
CA GLU A 101 14.91 7.54 12.42
C GLU A 101 15.11 6.11 12.89
N HIS A 102 15.70 5.95 14.08
CA HIS A 102 15.93 4.63 14.67
C HIS A 102 14.61 3.90 14.97
N TYR A 103 13.60 4.62 15.45
CA TYR A 103 12.25 4.08 15.64
C TYR A 103 11.61 3.65 14.31
N LEU A 104 11.73 4.46 13.24
CA LEU A 104 11.25 4.08 11.91
C LEU A 104 11.93 2.80 11.40
N LEU A 105 13.25 2.65 11.60
CA LEU A 105 13.96 1.40 11.26
C LEU A 105 13.37 0.21 12.01
N CYS A 106 13.22 0.33 13.34
CA CYS A 106 12.74 -0.76 14.18
C CYS A 106 11.31 -1.14 13.83
N ASP A 107 10.41 -0.18 13.70
CA ASP A 107 9.00 -0.42 13.38
C ASP A 107 8.82 -1.01 11.99
N SER A 108 9.53 -0.50 10.98
CA SER A 108 9.47 -1.08 9.64
C SER A 108 9.90 -2.55 9.62
N LEU A 109 10.95 -2.90 10.36
CA LEU A 109 11.41 -4.30 10.45
C LEU A 109 10.44 -5.17 11.26
N LYS A 110 9.88 -4.67 12.37
CA LYS A 110 8.84 -5.37 13.15
C LYS A 110 7.62 -5.68 12.28
N ILE A 111 7.09 -4.68 11.59
CA ILE A 111 5.91 -4.82 10.73
C ILE A 111 6.19 -5.83 9.62
N ALA A 112 7.35 -5.75 8.96
CA ALA A 112 7.73 -6.69 7.92
C ALA A 112 7.83 -8.12 8.45
N ARG A 113 8.39 -8.32 9.66
CA ARG A 113 8.47 -9.66 10.27
C ARG A 113 7.10 -10.22 10.59
N ILE A 114 6.25 -9.42 11.23
CA ILE A 114 4.88 -9.82 11.60
C ILE A 114 4.07 -10.16 10.34
N ALA A 115 4.22 -9.40 9.26
CA ALA A 115 3.54 -9.69 7.99
C ALA A 115 3.97 -11.04 7.38
N ILE A 116 5.27 -11.37 7.46
CA ILE A 116 5.77 -12.66 6.98
C ILE A 116 5.15 -13.82 7.78
N GLU A 117 5.08 -13.69 9.11
CA GLU A 117 4.46 -14.73 9.95
C GLU A 117 2.94 -14.80 9.74
N ALA A 118 2.25 -13.66 9.69
CA ALA A 118 0.81 -13.61 9.45
C ALA A 118 0.39 -14.32 8.15
N ARG A 119 1.19 -14.20 7.09
CA ARG A 119 0.91 -14.84 5.80
C ARG A 119 1.14 -16.35 5.82
N LYS A 120 2.04 -16.86 6.68
CA LYS A 120 2.30 -18.29 6.86
C LYS A 120 1.34 -18.94 7.86
N GLU A 121 0.79 -18.14 8.77
CA GLU A 121 -0.07 -18.62 9.85
C GLU A 121 -1.38 -19.23 9.32
N ILE A 122 -1.72 -20.40 9.87
CA ILE A 122 -2.92 -21.18 9.54
C ILE A 122 -4.01 -20.89 10.55
N SER A 123 -3.66 -20.70 11.82
CA SER A 123 -4.60 -20.37 12.88
C SER A 123 -5.19 -18.98 12.65
N VAL A 124 -6.51 -18.92 12.45
CA VAL A 124 -7.22 -17.65 12.20
C VAL A 124 -7.05 -16.67 13.36
N ASP A 125 -7.02 -17.16 14.61
CA ASP A 125 -6.89 -16.33 15.80
C ASP A 125 -5.49 -15.74 15.94
N GLU A 126 -4.43 -16.54 15.72
CA GLU A 126 -3.05 -16.04 15.73
C GLU A 126 -2.81 -15.08 14.56
N LYS A 127 -3.33 -15.41 13.38
CA LYS A 127 -3.28 -14.52 12.22
C LYS A 127 -3.96 -13.18 12.49
N ARG A 128 -5.10 -13.18 13.19
CA ARG A 128 -5.79 -11.96 13.64
C ARG A 128 -4.94 -11.15 14.61
N LYS A 129 -4.26 -11.78 15.57
CA LYS A 129 -3.34 -11.09 16.49
C LYS A 129 -2.19 -10.44 15.71
N HIS A 130 -1.58 -11.15 14.77
CA HIS A 130 -0.52 -10.61 13.93
C HIS A 130 -0.98 -9.41 13.11
N TYR A 131 -2.12 -9.50 12.40
CA TYR A 131 -2.62 -8.36 11.63
C TYR A 131 -3.06 -7.17 12.51
N SER A 132 -3.55 -7.42 13.73
CA SER A 132 -3.83 -6.35 14.69
C SER A 132 -2.54 -5.65 15.15
N ALA A 133 -1.46 -6.41 15.32
CA ALA A 133 -0.15 -5.86 15.65
C ALA A 133 0.45 -5.03 14.50
N ILE A 134 0.22 -5.43 13.24
CA ILE A 134 0.58 -4.62 12.05
C ILE A 134 -0.11 -3.25 12.12
N HIS A 135 -1.41 -3.22 12.44
CA HIS A 135 -2.15 -1.96 12.52
C HIS A 135 -1.60 -1.02 13.61
N ARG A 136 -1.32 -1.58 14.80
CA ARG A 136 -0.75 -0.83 15.93
C ARG A 136 0.62 -0.25 15.59
N ASN A 137 1.55 -1.10 15.14
CA ASN A 137 2.92 -0.67 14.83
C ASN A 137 2.96 0.24 13.59
N GLY A 138 2.09 -0.02 12.61
CA GLY A 138 1.95 0.81 11.41
C GLY A 138 1.47 2.23 11.73
N THR A 139 0.51 2.37 12.64
CA THR A 139 0.03 3.69 13.08
C THR A 139 1.16 4.50 13.73
N HIS A 140 1.92 3.87 14.65
CA HIS A 140 3.08 4.50 15.29
C HIS A 140 4.14 4.95 14.25
N PHE A 141 4.48 4.08 13.30
CA PHE A 141 5.41 4.45 12.21
C PHE A 141 4.91 5.65 11.41
N ARG A 142 3.61 5.70 11.06
CA ARG A 142 3.06 6.79 10.25
C ARG A 142 3.05 8.13 11.01
N GLU A 143 2.80 8.11 12.31
CA GLU A 143 2.89 9.30 13.16
C GLU A 143 4.33 9.84 13.21
N LEU A 144 5.32 8.97 13.40
CA LEU A 144 6.74 9.33 13.38
C LEU A 144 7.18 9.88 12.01
N PHE A 145 6.74 9.24 10.92
CA PHE A 145 7.08 9.66 9.56
C PHE A 145 6.55 11.07 9.24
N LYS A 146 5.30 11.38 9.66
CA LYS A 146 4.73 12.73 9.53
C LYS A 146 5.54 13.78 10.29
N GLY A 147 6.05 13.43 11.47
CA GLY A 147 6.94 14.30 12.25
C GLY A 147 8.25 14.63 11.52
N GLN A 148 8.85 13.66 10.80
CA GLN A 148 10.09 13.87 10.05
C GLN A 148 9.94 14.71 8.79
N THR A 149 8.74 14.79 8.22
CA THR A 149 8.51 15.56 6.97
C THR A 149 8.70 17.07 7.19
N VAL A 150 8.68 17.52 8.45
CA VAL A 150 8.79 18.93 8.85
C VAL A 150 10.24 19.33 9.18
N GLU A 151 11.11 18.35 9.46
CA GLU A 151 12.43 18.61 10.06
C GLU A 151 13.53 17.67 9.52
N HIS A 152 14.53 18.25 8.83
CA HIS A 152 15.93 17.79 8.79
C HIS A 152 16.38 16.55 7.96
N SER A 153 15.61 16.01 7.01
CA SER A 153 16.13 14.91 6.16
C SER A 153 16.80 15.38 4.86
N THR A 154 17.95 14.81 4.51
CA THR A 154 18.50 14.91 3.14
C THR A 154 17.56 14.22 2.14
N ASN A 155 17.51 14.69 0.88
CA ASN A 155 16.60 14.13 -0.15
C ASN A 155 16.71 12.60 -0.31
N ALA A 156 17.92 12.03 -0.24
CA ALA A 156 18.12 10.59 -0.38
C ALA A 156 17.55 9.78 0.80
N GLN A 157 17.65 10.33 2.00
CA GLN A 157 17.15 9.69 3.21
C GLN A 157 15.62 9.73 3.28
N TYR A 158 15.03 10.86 2.89
CA TYR A 158 13.58 11.00 2.77
C TYR A 158 12.99 9.97 1.79
N GLU A 159 13.59 9.81 0.61
CA GLU A 159 13.14 8.84 -0.40
C GLU A 159 13.17 7.39 0.12
N LYS A 160 14.18 7.03 0.92
CA LYS A 160 14.23 5.72 1.60
C LYS A 160 13.05 5.56 2.57
N TRP A 161 12.77 6.56 3.39
CA TRP A 161 11.66 6.53 4.34
C TRP A 161 10.30 6.49 3.66
N LEU A 162 10.14 7.25 2.57
CA LEU A 162 8.94 7.24 1.75
C LEU A 162 8.67 5.83 1.19
N SER A 163 9.70 5.16 0.65
CA SER A 163 9.57 3.79 0.15
C SER A 163 9.10 2.81 1.24
N GLN A 164 9.63 2.95 2.46
CA GLN A 164 9.19 2.16 3.61
C GLN A 164 7.76 2.52 4.04
N HIS A 165 7.41 3.80 4.06
CA HIS A 165 6.06 4.27 4.37
C HIS A 165 5.02 3.69 3.42
N ARG A 166 5.28 3.69 2.10
CA ARG A 166 4.43 3.04 1.09
C ARG A 166 4.26 1.54 1.36
N THR A 167 5.34 0.86 1.72
CA THR A 167 5.31 -0.57 2.07
C THR A 167 4.42 -0.81 3.29
N ILE A 168 4.53 0.03 4.32
CA ILE A 168 3.72 -0.08 5.53
C ILE A 168 2.25 0.21 5.25
N LEU A 169 1.93 1.21 4.42
CA LEU A 169 0.56 1.46 3.97
C LEU A 169 -0.04 0.25 3.25
N ALA A 170 0.73 -0.43 2.40
CA ALA A 170 0.29 -1.66 1.73
C ALA A 170 0.03 -2.81 2.72
N LEU A 171 0.92 -3.03 3.68
CA LEU A 171 0.75 -4.06 4.70
C LEU A 171 -0.43 -3.74 5.64
N ASP A 172 -0.67 -2.46 5.94
CA ASP A 172 -1.77 -2.04 6.79
C ASP A 172 -3.13 -2.15 6.07
N LEU A 173 -3.15 -1.91 4.76
CA LEU A 173 -4.31 -2.18 3.92
C LEU A 173 -4.63 -3.68 3.92
N GLU A 174 -3.63 -4.54 3.71
CA GLU A 174 -3.79 -6.00 3.78
C GLU A 174 -4.33 -6.45 5.15
N ALA A 175 -3.79 -5.89 6.24
CA ALA A 175 -4.28 -6.14 7.59
C ALA A 175 -5.75 -5.75 7.74
N SER A 176 -6.12 -4.56 7.27
CA SER A 176 -7.49 -4.05 7.33
C SER A 176 -8.47 -4.92 6.51
N ILE A 177 -8.04 -5.40 5.35
CA ILE A 177 -8.80 -6.32 4.52
C ILE A 177 -9.04 -7.64 5.25
N PHE A 178 -7.98 -8.24 5.82
CA PHE A 178 -8.08 -9.50 6.57
C PHE A 178 -9.02 -9.36 7.78
N LEU A 179 -8.91 -8.25 8.51
CA LEU A 179 -9.75 -7.93 9.67
C LEU A 179 -11.18 -7.52 9.29
N ARG A 180 -11.51 -7.48 7.98
CA ARG A 180 -12.81 -7.03 7.43
C ARG A 180 -13.15 -5.58 7.80
N ASN A 181 -12.14 -4.78 8.13
CA ASN A 181 -12.28 -3.36 8.46
C ASN A 181 -12.28 -2.49 7.20
N TRP A 182 -13.36 -2.54 6.42
CA TRP A 182 -13.49 -1.83 5.14
C TRP A 182 -13.52 -0.31 5.26
N THR A 183 -13.95 0.21 6.41
CA THR A 183 -13.83 1.65 6.72
C THR A 183 -12.36 2.02 6.89
N GLY A 184 -11.58 1.21 7.61
CA GLY A 184 -10.11 1.32 7.71
C GLY A 184 -9.41 1.28 6.36
N VAL A 185 -9.79 0.35 5.47
CA VAL A 185 -9.28 0.29 4.09
C VAL A 185 -9.47 1.62 3.36
N CYS A 186 -10.68 2.20 3.42
CA CYS A 186 -10.96 3.48 2.79
C CYS A 186 -10.17 4.64 3.42
N THR A 187 -9.95 4.61 4.74
CA THR A 187 -9.15 5.61 5.46
C THR A 187 -7.69 5.55 5.04
N ILE A 188 -7.10 4.36 4.96
CA ILE A 188 -5.71 4.14 4.52
C ILE A 188 -5.51 4.62 3.08
N ILE A 189 -6.45 4.31 2.17
CA ILE A 189 -6.41 4.80 0.79
C ILE A 189 -6.33 6.33 0.75
N LYS A 190 -7.17 7.01 1.52
CA LYS A 190 -7.19 8.48 1.59
C LYS A 190 -5.91 9.04 2.22
N GLU A 191 -5.42 8.43 3.30
CA GLU A 191 -4.17 8.81 3.95
C GLU A 191 -2.98 8.69 3.00
N ALA A 192 -2.97 7.68 2.13
CA ALA A 192 -1.91 7.47 1.14
C ALA A 192 -1.87 8.54 0.05
N SER A 193 -2.91 9.38 -0.11
CA SER A 193 -3.08 10.33 -1.22
C SER A 193 -1.82 11.11 -1.63
N PRO A 194 -1.07 11.79 -0.74
CA PRO A 194 0.13 12.55 -1.12
C PRO A 194 1.31 11.66 -1.51
N PHE A 195 1.28 10.37 -1.16
CA PHE A 195 2.38 9.43 -1.35
C PHE A 195 2.13 8.41 -2.45
N LEU A 196 0.97 8.43 -3.12
CA LEU A 196 0.63 7.44 -4.15
C LEU A 196 1.66 7.43 -5.30
N ASP A 197 1.99 6.24 -5.77
CA ASP A 197 2.68 6.00 -7.03
C ASP A 197 1.96 4.87 -7.77
N GLU A 198 2.38 4.56 -9.00
CA GLU A 198 1.75 3.50 -9.80
C GLU A 198 1.80 2.14 -9.09
N ARG A 199 2.91 1.86 -8.39
CA ARG A 199 3.13 0.59 -7.70
C ARG A 199 2.19 0.42 -6.50
N LEU A 200 2.10 1.41 -5.62
CA LEU A 200 1.24 1.38 -4.43
C LEU A 200 -0.23 1.30 -4.83
N SER A 201 -0.63 2.07 -5.84
CA SER A 201 -1.99 2.05 -6.40
C SER A 201 -2.36 0.64 -6.89
N SER A 202 -1.42 0.00 -7.60
CA SER A 202 -1.59 -1.37 -8.10
C SER A 202 -1.72 -2.37 -6.96
N VAL A 203 -0.85 -2.30 -5.95
CA VAL A 203 -0.91 -3.16 -4.76
C VAL A 203 -2.24 -2.99 -4.01
N PHE A 204 -2.73 -1.75 -3.88
CA PHE A 204 -4.01 -1.48 -3.23
C PHE A 204 -5.18 -2.11 -4.00
N LEU A 205 -5.27 -1.85 -5.31
CA LEU A 205 -6.33 -2.42 -6.14
C LEU A 205 -6.30 -3.95 -6.06
N ASP A 206 -5.11 -4.52 -6.24
CA ASP A 206 -4.90 -5.95 -6.23
C ASP A 206 -5.35 -6.62 -4.92
N GLY A 207 -4.93 -6.06 -3.78
CA GLY A 207 -5.35 -6.53 -2.47
C GLY A 207 -6.87 -6.48 -2.27
N ILE A 208 -7.52 -5.41 -2.72
CA ILE A 208 -8.98 -5.27 -2.65
C ILE A 208 -9.68 -6.33 -3.51
N LEU A 209 -9.23 -6.49 -4.76
CA LEU A 209 -9.85 -7.42 -5.71
C LEU A 209 -9.71 -8.88 -5.26
N ARG A 210 -8.53 -9.27 -4.79
CA ARG A 210 -8.21 -10.65 -4.36
C ARG A 210 -8.79 -11.05 -3.00
N SER A 211 -9.30 -10.09 -2.22
CA SER A 211 -9.83 -10.38 -0.88
C SER A 211 -11.13 -11.21 -0.90
N ASP A 212 -11.45 -11.89 0.20
CA ASP A 212 -12.76 -12.55 0.41
C ASP A 212 -13.84 -11.58 0.94
N GLY A 213 -13.72 -10.29 0.56
CA GLY A 213 -14.63 -9.22 0.95
C GLY A 213 -16.00 -9.32 0.29
N HIS A 214 -17.03 -8.82 0.97
CA HIS A 214 -18.34 -8.62 0.35
C HIS A 214 -18.22 -7.66 -0.84
N LEU A 215 -18.86 -7.98 -1.98
CA LEU A 215 -18.71 -7.24 -3.24
C LEU A 215 -18.94 -5.73 -3.08
N LYS A 216 -20.02 -5.31 -2.41
CA LYS A 216 -20.31 -3.89 -2.11
C LYS A 216 -19.17 -3.17 -1.38
N ALA A 217 -18.49 -3.85 -0.46
CA ALA A 217 -17.36 -3.27 0.26
C ALA A 217 -16.13 -3.09 -0.65
N LYS A 218 -15.87 -4.06 -1.54
CA LYS A 218 -14.86 -3.95 -2.58
C LYS A 218 -15.16 -2.79 -3.54
N VAL A 219 -16.41 -2.69 -4.02
CA VAL A 219 -16.87 -1.58 -4.88
C VAL A 219 -16.57 -0.24 -4.23
N GLN A 220 -16.96 -0.06 -2.97
CA GLN A 220 -16.72 1.18 -2.25
C GLN A 220 -15.22 1.49 -2.06
N ALA A 221 -14.39 0.47 -1.81
CA ALA A 221 -12.94 0.64 -1.68
C ALA A 221 -12.28 1.02 -3.02
N VAL A 222 -12.60 0.33 -4.12
CA VAL A 222 -12.07 0.66 -5.46
C VAL A 222 -12.54 2.05 -5.90
N LYS A 223 -13.80 2.40 -5.64
CA LYS A 223 -14.34 3.74 -5.89
C LYS A 223 -13.61 4.81 -5.11
N THR A 224 -13.26 4.53 -3.86
CA THR A 224 -12.45 5.44 -3.03
C THR A 224 -11.04 5.58 -3.61
N LEU A 225 -10.40 4.48 -4.00
CA LEU A 225 -9.08 4.48 -4.64
C LEU A 225 -9.06 5.34 -5.90
N LEU A 226 -10.00 5.13 -6.83
CA LEU A 226 -10.08 5.91 -8.06
C LEU A 226 -10.25 7.41 -7.82
N ARG A 227 -11.11 7.79 -6.88
CA ARG A 227 -11.30 9.20 -6.49
C ARG A 227 -10.04 9.79 -5.88
N THR A 228 -9.39 9.05 -5.00
CA THR A 228 -8.15 9.50 -4.36
C THR A 228 -7.02 9.66 -5.37
N LEU A 229 -6.92 8.77 -6.35
CA LEU A 229 -5.94 8.87 -7.44
C LEU A 229 -6.19 10.09 -8.31
N HIS A 230 -7.45 10.32 -8.69
CA HIS A 230 -7.84 11.47 -9.49
C HIS A 230 -7.51 12.81 -8.80
N ALA A 231 -7.79 12.91 -7.49
CA ALA A 231 -7.56 14.11 -6.68
C ALA A 231 -6.17 14.18 -6.02
N SER A 232 -5.28 13.22 -6.27
CA SER A 232 -4.02 13.10 -5.55
C SER A 232 -3.08 14.29 -5.86
N PRO A 233 -2.48 14.91 -4.83
CA PRO A 233 -1.42 15.90 -5.01
C PRO A 233 -0.04 15.27 -5.20
N SER A 234 0.06 13.92 -5.30
CA SER A 234 1.34 13.23 -5.25
C SER A 234 2.23 13.58 -6.45
N PRO A 235 3.49 13.99 -6.23
CA PRO A 235 4.43 14.26 -7.32
C PRO A 235 4.93 12.98 -7.99
N TYR A 236 4.68 11.81 -7.39
CA TYR A 236 5.16 10.51 -7.86
C TYR A 236 4.18 9.81 -8.82
N LEU A 237 2.98 10.36 -8.99
CA LEU A 237 2.03 9.93 -10.00
C LEU A 237 2.29 10.67 -11.30
N ASN A 238 2.75 9.94 -12.32
CA ASN A 238 2.72 10.46 -13.68
C ASN A 238 1.27 10.55 -14.14
N LYS A 239 0.68 11.76 -14.04
CA LYS A 239 -0.72 12.01 -14.40
C LYS A 239 -1.04 11.59 -15.84
N SER A 240 -0.11 11.75 -16.77
CA SER A 240 -0.33 11.34 -18.17
C SER A 240 -0.43 9.83 -18.29
N ILE A 241 0.54 9.08 -17.76
CA ILE A 241 0.52 7.60 -17.79
C ILE A 241 -0.71 7.06 -17.04
N PHE A 242 -0.97 7.60 -15.85
CA PHE A 242 -2.11 7.21 -15.03
C PHE A 242 -3.43 7.38 -15.79
N MET A 243 -3.68 8.56 -16.34
CA MET A 243 -4.94 8.85 -17.04
C MET A 243 -5.10 8.02 -18.31
N ASN A 244 -4.01 7.71 -19.02
CA ASN A 244 -4.08 7.07 -20.34
C ASN A 244 -4.02 5.54 -20.28
N GLN A 245 -3.42 4.95 -19.26
CA GLN A 245 -3.20 3.49 -19.21
C GLN A 245 -3.80 2.85 -17.94
N THR A 246 -3.53 3.43 -16.78
CA THR A 246 -3.90 2.83 -15.49
C THR A 246 -5.38 3.04 -15.18
N LEU A 247 -5.87 4.26 -15.35
CA LEU A 247 -7.25 4.64 -15.04
C LEU A 247 -8.28 3.81 -15.83
N PRO A 248 -8.16 3.61 -17.16
CA PRO A 248 -9.07 2.76 -17.93
C PRO A 248 -9.18 1.34 -17.37
N ARG A 249 -8.06 0.72 -16.99
CA ARG A 249 -8.04 -0.63 -16.40
C ARG A 249 -8.76 -0.67 -15.06
N TYR A 250 -8.58 0.36 -14.24
CA TYR A 250 -9.22 0.43 -12.91
C TYR A 250 -10.72 0.72 -13.04
N ILE A 251 -11.11 1.53 -14.03
CA ILE A 251 -12.51 1.74 -14.43
C ILE A 251 -13.15 0.41 -14.83
N ARG A 252 -12.49 -0.40 -15.68
CA ARG A 252 -12.95 -1.76 -16.02
C ARG A 252 -13.19 -2.60 -14.77
N CYS A 253 -12.25 -2.61 -13.82
CA CYS A 253 -12.42 -3.35 -12.56
C CYS A 253 -13.62 -2.85 -11.76
N LEU A 254 -13.79 -1.53 -11.60
CA LEU A 254 -14.91 -0.97 -10.86
C LEU A 254 -16.25 -1.25 -11.56
N PHE A 255 -16.30 -1.13 -12.88
CA PHE A 255 -17.50 -1.41 -13.68
C PHE A 255 -17.93 -2.86 -13.52
N GLN A 256 -17.00 -3.82 -13.69
CA GLN A 256 -17.29 -5.25 -13.50
C GLN A 256 -17.78 -5.54 -12.08
N LEU A 257 -17.09 -5.03 -11.05
CA LEU A 257 -17.53 -5.19 -9.66
C LEU A 257 -18.91 -4.58 -9.40
N SER A 258 -19.24 -3.47 -10.05
CA SER A 258 -20.55 -2.82 -9.93
C SER A 258 -21.66 -3.67 -10.55
N LEU A 259 -21.37 -4.33 -11.69
CA LEU A 259 -22.30 -5.30 -12.28
C LEU A 259 -22.48 -6.53 -11.38
N ASP A 260 -21.38 -7.11 -10.90
CA ASP A 260 -21.39 -8.32 -10.05
C ASP A 260 -22.10 -8.09 -8.71
N SER A 261 -22.04 -6.85 -8.18
CA SER A 261 -22.71 -6.44 -6.95
C SER A 261 -24.16 -5.96 -7.13
N ALA A 262 -24.66 -6.00 -8.37
CA ALA A 262 -25.95 -5.42 -8.77
C ALA A 262 -26.10 -3.92 -8.46
N GLU A 263 -24.99 -3.17 -8.39
CA GLU A 263 -24.97 -1.71 -8.28
C GLU A 263 -25.09 -1.06 -9.68
N TYR A 264 -26.19 -1.34 -10.39
CA TYR A 264 -26.36 -0.94 -11.80
C TYR A 264 -26.34 0.56 -12.03
N GLN A 265 -26.84 1.36 -11.09
CA GLN A 265 -26.78 2.83 -11.18
C GLN A 265 -25.33 3.33 -11.14
N LEU A 266 -24.47 2.68 -10.34
CA LEU A 266 -23.05 3.01 -10.30
C LEU A 266 -22.36 2.55 -11.59
N ALA A 267 -22.64 1.33 -12.05
CA ALA A 267 -22.10 0.81 -13.31
C ALA A 267 -22.43 1.74 -14.49
N GLU A 268 -23.67 2.24 -14.54
CA GLU A 268 -24.09 3.18 -15.56
C GLU A 268 -23.38 4.54 -15.44
N SER A 269 -23.22 5.07 -14.23
CA SER A 269 -22.47 6.33 -14.01
C SER A 269 -21.00 6.20 -14.41
N ILE A 270 -20.40 5.01 -14.25
CA ILE A 270 -19.04 4.73 -14.71
C ILE A 270 -18.98 4.75 -16.23
N LEU A 271 -19.97 4.16 -16.90
CA LEU A 271 -20.06 4.19 -18.36
C LEU A 271 -20.16 5.62 -18.90
N ASP A 272 -20.97 6.48 -18.26
CA ASP A 272 -21.05 7.90 -18.60
C ASP A 272 -19.72 8.62 -18.44
N GLN A 273 -19.03 8.40 -17.33
CA GLN A 273 -17.70 8.97 -17.08
C GLN A 273 -16.68 8.49 -18.12
N SER A 274 -16.69 7.20 -18.48
CA SER A 274 -15.82 6.67 -19.52
C SER A 274 -16.09 7.32 -20.87
N LEU A 275 -17.36 7.54 -21.23
CA LEU A 275 -17.72 8.21 -22.48
C LEU A 275 -17.19 9.65 -22.51
N THR A 276 -17.37 10.41 -21.43
CA THR A 276 -16.81 11.78 -21.30
C THR A 276 -15.29 11.77 -21.43
N LEU A 277 -14.60 10.86 -20.74
CA LEU A 277 -13.14 10.74 -20.83
C LEU A 277 -12.66 10.42 -22.26
N VAL A 278 -13.36 9.54 -22.97
CA VAL A 278 -13.02 9.20 -24.36
C VAL A 278 -13.25 10.41 -25.29
N GLN A 279 -14.36 11.13 -25.11
CA GLN A 279 -14.70 12.31 -25.92
C GLN A 279 -13.73 13.47 -25.73
N GLU A 280 -13.41 13.81 -24.49
CA GLU A 280 -12.43 14.86 -24.16
C GLU A 280 -11.09 14.60 -24.84
N ARG A 281 -10.65 13.34 -24.84
CA ARG A 281 -9.38 12.93 -25.48
C ARG A 281 -9.42 12.95 -27.00
N HIS A 282 -10.54 12.55 -27.60
CA HIS A 282 -10.73 12.67 -29.05
C HIS A 282 -10.69 14.14 -29.50
N ALA A 283 -11.30 15.05 -28.73
CA ALA A 283 -11.26 16.48 -29.01
C ALA A 283 -9.84 17.06 -28.86
N GLU A 284 -9.08 16.66 -27.84
CA GLU A 284 -7.69 17.08 -27.63
C GLU A 284 -6.76 16.60 -28.76
N ALA A 285 -6.95 15.37 -29.26
CA ALA A 285 -6.16 14.81 -30.35
C ALA A 285 -6.42 15.50 -31.70
N GLY A 286 -7.66 15.97 -31.95
CA GLY A 286 -8.01 16.73 -33.15
C GLY A 286 -7.38 18.13 -33.22
N ASN A 287 -7.05 18.73 -32.07
CA ASN A 287 -6.53 20.09 -31.97
C ASN A 287 -4.99 20.17 -31.96
N ASN A 288 -4.30 19.12 -31.52
CA ASN A 288 -2.83 19.11 -31.36
C ASN A 288 -2.19 17.92 -32.09
N ALA A 289 -2.14 17.97 -33.42
CA ALA A 289 -1.53 16.92 -34.26
C ALA A 289 -0.02 16.68 -34.01
N SER A 290 0.64 17.51 -33.20
CA SER A 290 2.09 17.45 -32.93
C SER A 290 2.49 16.75 -31.62
N LEU A 291 1.56 16.37 -30.75
CA LEU A 291 1.86 15.66 -29.50
C LEU A 291 1.07 14.35 -29.44
N SER A 292 1.74 13.26 -29.82
CA SER A 292 1.23 11.89 -29.84
C SER A 292 0.99 11.33 -28.42
N LEU A 293 0.09 11.93 -27.65
CA LEU A 293 -0.39 11.31 -26.42
C LEU A 293 -1.22 10.06 -26.79
N PRO A 294 -0.97 8.90 -26.16
CA PRO A 294 -1.82 7.74 -26.37
C PRO A 294 -3.24 8.08 -25.92
N GLY A 295 -4.21 7.98 -26.83
CA GLY A 295 -5.63 8.11 -26.49
C GLY A 295 -6.11 7.01 -25.56
N TYR A 296 -7.39 7.06 -25.19
CA TYR A 296 -8.01 6.01 -24.38
C TYR A 296 -7.78 4.62 -25.01
N PRO A 297 -7.38 3.58 -24.26
CA PRO A 297 -7.00 2.31 -24.84
C PRO A 297 -8.15 1.64 -25.58
N GLU A 298 -7.89 1.26 -26.83
CA GLU A 298 -8.88 0.68 -27.72
C GLU A 298 -9.52 -0.59 -27.16
N ASP A 299 -8.73 -1.47 -26.55
CA ASP A 299 -9.22 -2.70 -25.93
C ASP A 299 -10.17 -2.44 -24.76
N GLU A 300 -10.04 -1.28 -24.09
CA GLU A 300 -10.94 -0.86 -23.02
C GLU A 300 -12.25 -0.32 -23.61
N ILE A 301 -12.22 0.44 -24.71
CA ILE A 301 -13.41 0.90 -25.45
C ILE A 301 -14.23 -0.30 -25.93
N ARG A 302 -13.59 -1.25 -26.61
CA ARG A 302 -14.25 -2.44 -27.16
C ARG A 302 -14.88 -3.30 -26.08
N TRP A 303 -14.15 -3.51 -24.99
CA TRP A 303 -14.66 -4.32 -23.88
C TRP A 303 -15.82 -3.63 -23.18
N LEU A 304 -15.69 -2.34 -22.84
CA LEU A 304 -16.71 -1.63 -22.08
C LEU A 304 -18.00 -1.48 -22.89
N SER A 305 -17.90 -1.19 -24.19
CA SER A 305 -19.06 -1.16 -25.09
C SER A 305 -19.72 -2.53 -25.23
N THR A 306 -18.94 -3.61 -25.40
CA THR A 306 -19.48 -4.97 -25.50
C THR A 306 -20.19 -5.40 -24.22
N VAL A 307 -19.57 -5.20 -23.05
CA VAL A 307 -20.17 -5.60 -21.77
C VAL A 307 -21.40 -4.75 -21.46
N ALA A 308 -21.39 -3.44 -21.74
CA ALA A 308 -22.56 -2.59 -21.60
C ALA A 308 -23.71 -3.00 -22.54
N PHE A 309 -23.41 -3.40 -23.78
CA PHE A 309 -24.42 -3.90 -24.71
C PHE A 309 -25.01 -5.24 -24.24
N ASN A 310 -24.18 -6.18 -23.77
CA ASN A 310 -24.68 -7.42 -23.18
C ASN A 310 -25.62 -7.15 -22.00
N ARG A 311 -25.32 -6.14 -21.18
CA ARG A 311 -26.22 -5.72 -20.11
C ARG A 311 -27.54 -5.14 -20.65
N ALA A 312 -27.52 -4.45 -21.78
CA ALA A 312 -28.76 -4.01 -22.45
C ALA A 312 -29.61 -5.22 -22.89
N VAL A 313 -28.97 -6.28 -23.40
CA VAL A 313 -29.66 -7.55 -23.73
C VAL A 313 -30.29 -8.16 -22.49
N ASP A 314 -29.61 -8.16 -21.34
CA ASP A 314 -30.22 -8.64 -20.09
C ASP A 314 -31.49 -7.85 -19.74
N TYR A 315 -31.49 -6.53 -19.92
CA TYR A 315 -32.67 -5.70 -19.69
C TYR A 315 -33.80 -6.01 -20.66
N TYR A 316 -33.48 -6.26 -21.93
CA TYR A 316 -34.47 -6.72 -22.92
C TYR A 316 -35.11 -8.04 -22.48
N LEU A 317 -34.32 -9.03 -22.09
CA LEU A 317 -34.82 -10.32 -21.59
C LEU A 317 -35.67 -10.17 -20.32
N ALA A 318 -35.43 -9.13 -19.52
CA ALA A 318 -36.21 -8.79 -18.34
C ALA A 318 -37.42 -7.88 -18.63
N ALA A 319 -37.75 -7.60 -19.90
CA ALA A 319 -38.81 -6.67 -20.33
C ALA A 319 -38.65 -5.24 -19.79
N ALA A 320 -37.41 -4.82 -19.53
CA ALA A 320 -37.04 -3.48 -19.08
C ALA A 320 -36.59 -2.61 -20.27
N ASP A 321 -37.51 -2.35 -21.21
CA ASP A 321 -37.22 -1.72 -22.51
C ASP A 321 -36.53 -0.34 -22.39
N ALA A 322 -36.90 0.44 -21.38
CA ALA A 322 -36.31 1.76 -21.14
C ALA A 322 -34.83 1.64 -20.77
N ASP A 323 -34.48 0.70 -19.90
CA ASP A 323 -33.08 0.46 -19.48
C ASP A 323 -32.29 -0.20 -20.61
N CYS A 324 -32.89 -1.12 -21.37
CA CYS A 324 -32.30 -1.70 -22.59
C CYS A 324 -31.87 -0.61 -23.57
N ARG A 325 -32.81 0.26 -23.99
CA ARG A 325 -32.50 1.35 -24.93
C ARG A 325 -31.43 2.30 -24.40
N ARG A 326 -31.49 2.63 -23.11
CA ARG A 326 -30.52 3.54 -22.46
C ARG A 326 -29.11 2.94 -22.47
N TRP A 327 -28.96 1.69 -22.06
CA TRP A 327 -27.66 1.00 -22.02
C TRP A 327 -27.10 0.70 -23.41
N ALA A 328 -27.96 0.24 -24.34
CA ALA A 328 -27.55 0.00 -25.73
C ALA A 328 -27.06 1.28 -26.42
N GLY A 329 -27.77 2.40 -26.23
CA GLY A 329 -27.37 3.69 -26.77
C GLY A 329 -25.99 4.13 -26.27
N LYS A 330 -25.73 4.00 -24.96
CA LYS A 330 -24.42 4.31 -24.37
C LYS A 330 -23.31 3.39 -24.89
N ALA A 331 -23.60 2.10 -25.02
CA ALA A 331 -22.67 1.12 -25.57
C ALA A 331 -22.29 1.43 -27.02
N ILE A 332 -23.27 1.77 -27.86
CA ILE A 332 -23.06 2.16 -29.27
C ILE A 332 -22.24 3.45 -29.36
N ASN A 333 -22.60 4.48 -28.58
CA ASN A 333 -21.85 5.74 -28.55
C ASN A 333 -20.37 5.52 -28.20
N LEU A 334 -20.10 4.62 -27.25
CA LEU A 334 -18.73 4.28 -26.90
C LEU A 334 -18.04 3.47 -28.01
N ALA A 335 -18.73 2.51 -28.61
CA ALA A 335 -18.22 1.73 -29.74
C ALA A 335 -17.88 2.59 -30.97
N ASP A 336 -18.61 3.66 -31.21
CA ASP A 336 -18.32 4.60 -32.30
C ASP A 336 -17.02 5.38 -32.11
N MET A 337 -16.50 5.43 -30.88
CA MET A 337 -15.22 6.07 -30.57
C MET A 337 -14.02 5.14 -30.79
N ALA A 338 -14.27 3.87 -31.10
CA ALA A 338 -13.25 2.88 -31.44
C ALA A 338 -12.55 3.24 -32.76
N LYS A 339 -11.24 2.98 -32.84
CA LYS A 339 -10.46 3.17 -34.08
C LYS A 339 -10.58 1.97 -35.01
N ASP A 340 -11.80 1.65 -35.41
CA ASP A 340 -12.15 0.48 -36.23
C ASP A 340 -13.04 0.81 -37.44
N ASP A 341 -12.97 2.05 -37.93
CA ASP A 341 -13.81 2.59 -39.00
C ASP A 341 -15.32 2.44 -38.71
N GLY A 342 -15.70 2.46 -37.42
CA GLY A 342 -17.08 2.33 -36.95
C GLY A 342 -17.65 0.93 -37.11
N ALA A 343 -16.81 -0.10 -37.25
CA ALA A 343 -17.25 -1.48 -37.44
C ALA A 343 -18.03 -2.00 -36.23
N LEU A 344 -17.51 -1.79 -35.01
CA LEU A 344 -18.18 -2.22 -33.78
C LEU A 344 -19.50 -1.47 -33.58
N GLY A 345 -19.53 -0.16 -33.80
CA GLY A 345 -20.76 0.63 -33.71
C GLY A 345 -21.84 0.15 -34.68
N ARG A 346 -21.49 -0.13 -35.94
CA ARG A 346 -22.42 -0.71 -36.93
C ARG A 346 -22.94 -2.07 -36.49
N LEU A 347 -22.07 -2.94 -35.98
CA LEU A 347 -22.46 -4.25 -35.47
C LEU A 347 -23.48 -4.14 -34.34
N LEU A 348 -23.22 -3.30 -33.34
CA LEU A 348 -24.10 -3.13 -32.19
C LEU A 348 -25.47 -2.53 -32.57
N ARG A 349 -25.52 -1.56 -33.48
CA ARG A 349 -26.79 -1.03 -34.01
C ARG A 349 -27.62 -2.13 -34.70
N GLY A 350 -27.00 -2.93 -35.58
CA GLY A 350 -27.68 -4.04 -36.23
C GLY A 350 -28.16 -5.12 -35.25
N LYS A 351 -27.43 -5.35 -34.15
CA LYS A 351 -27.90 -6.23 -33.06
C LYS A 351 -29.10 -5.64 -32.33
N LEU A 352 -29.12 -4.33 -32.07
CA LEU A 352 -30.22 -3.66 -31.38
C LEU A 352 -31.51 -3.69 -32.20
N GLU A 353 -31.43 -3.53 -33.53
CA GLU A 353 -32.57 -3.63 -34.44
C GLU A 353 -33.25 -5.00 -34.39
N MET A 354 -32.51 -6.08 -34.09
CA MET A 354 -33.08 -7.42 -33.92
C MET A 354 -33.71 -7.66 -32.55
N LEU A 355 -33.50 -6.76 -31.58
CA LEU A 355 -34.09 -6.82 -30.24
C LEU A 355 -35.33 -5.91 -30.11
N ALA A 356 -35.66 -5.15 -31.16
CA ALA A 356 -36.89 -4.38 -31.26
C ALA A 356 -37.98 -5.22 -31.95
#